data_AF-A0A8A4ZEL5-F1
#
_entry.id   AF-A0A8A4ZEL5-F1
#
_cell.length_a   1.000
_cell.length_b   1.000
_cell.length_c   1.000
_cell.angle_alpha   90.00
_cell.angle_beta   90.00
_cell.angle_gamma   90.00
#
_symmetry.space_group_name_H-M   'P 1'
#
loop_
_entity.id
_entity.type
_entity.pdbx_description
1 polymer ?
#
loop_
_entity_poly.entity_id
_entity_poly.type
_entity_poly.pdbx_seq_one_letter_code
_entity_poly.pdbx_strand_id
1 'polypeptide(L)'
;MVALVAGGFVAPAQALGGTCSAWPEKTVVNGAPDSWRTGARCSALNGDTKAQGNGVVSLYADHNTAWFTQLNVSKYSSWGVGAIDSLSVNYAFR
;
A
#
# COMPACT_ATOMS: atom_id res chain seq x y z
N MET A 1 1.95 33.87 42.90
CA MET A 1 2.97 33.25 42.03
C MET A 1 2.21 32.45 40.98
N VAL A 2 2.18 32.91 39.72
CA VAL A 2 1.48 32.23 38.63
C VAL A 2 2.53 31.52 37.79
N ALA A 3 2.55 30.19 37.84
CA ALA A 3 3.43 29.38 37.02
C ALA A 3 2.82 29.25 35.61
N LEU A 4 3.48 29.83 34.60
CA LEU A 4 3.18 29.56 33.20
C LEU A 4 3.53 28.11 32.88
N VAL A 5 2.53 27.32 32.50
CA VAL A 5 2.71 25.98 31.94
C VAL A 5 3.26 26.16 30.53
N ALA A 6 4.52 25.78 30.32
CA ALA A 6 5.18 25.78 29.02
C ALA A 6 4.46 24.80 28.09
N GLY A 7 3.93 25.33 26.97
CA GLY A 7 3.22 24.59 25.96
C GLY A 7 4.09 23.47 25.36
N GLY A 8 3.57 22.25 25.41
CA GLY A 8 4.13 21.13 24.69
C GLY A 8 4.09 21.42 23.19
N PHE A 9 5.27 21.44 22.56
CA PHE A 9 5.40 21.43 21.11
C PHE A 9 4.85 20.10 20.59
N VAL A 10 3.60 20.11 20.11
CA VAL A 10 3.07 19.00 19.34
C VAL A 10 3.74 19.08 17.97
N ALA A 11 4.70 18.20 17.70
CA ALA A 11 5.33 18.12 16.38
C ALA A 11 4.22 17.92 15.33
N PRO A 12 4.27 18.63 14.17
CA PRO A 12 3.24 18.47 13.16
C PRO A 12 3.23 17.02 12.70
N ALA A 13 2.08 16.36 12.83
CA ALA A 13 1.88 15.02 12.29
C ALA A 13 2.19 15.07 10.79
N GLN A 14 3.29 14.42 10.38
CA GLN A 14 3.65 14.37 8.98
C GLN A 14 2.58 13.56 8.25
N ALA A 15 1.95 14.18 7.24
CA ALA A 15 0.95 13.49 6.43
C ALA A 15 1.61 12.32 5.70
N LEU A 16 1.23 11.09 6.08
CA LEU A 16 1.59 9.89 5.35
C LEU A 16 1.01 9.99 3.93
N GLY A 17 1.82 9.70 2.93
CA GLY A 17 1.35 9.76 1.55
C GLY A 17 2.46 9.70 0.52
N GLY A 18 2.04 9.85 -0.73
CA GLY A 18 2.90 9.82 -1.89
C GLY A 18 2.10 9.81 -3.18
N THR A 19 2.80 9.77 -4.30
CA THR A 19 2.21 9.55 -5.62
C THR A 19 2.44 8.08 -5.96
N CYS A 20 1.44 7.25 -5.65
CA CYS A 20 1.48 5.82 -5.87
C CYS A 20 0.27 5.33 -6.65
N SER A 21 0.46 4.22 -7.35
CA SER A 21 -0.60 3.54 -8.08
C SER A 21 -0.54 2.05 -7.75
N ALA A 22 -1.71 1.43 -7.62
CA ALA A 22 -1.88 0.00 -7.55
C ALA A 22 -2.72 -0.47 -8.75
N TRP A 23 -2.43 -1.65 -9.27
CA TRP A 23 -3.16 -2.24 -10.39
C TRP A 23 -3.30 -3.76 -10.20
N PRO A 24 -4.33 -4.38 -10.78
CA PRO A 24 -4.46 -5.82 -10.76
C PRO A 24 -3.70 -6.42 -11.95
N GLU A 25 -3.14 -7.61 -11.78
CA GLU A 25 -2.66 -8.42 -12.88
C GLU A 25 -3.35 -9.78 -12.85
N LYS A 26 -3.73 -10.27 -14.02
CA LYS A 26 -4.45 -11.52 -14.21
C LYS A 26 -3.64 -12.43 -15.14
N THR A 27 -3.47 -13.68 -14.74
CA THR A 27 -2.99 -14.76 -15.59
C THR A 27 -4.12 -15.77 -15.79
N VAL A 28 -4.42 -16.05 -17.06
CA VAL A 28 -5.39 -17.07 -17.46
C VAL A 28 -4.63 -18.32 -17.89
N VAL A 29 -4.87 -19.44 -17.23
CA VAL A 29 -4.31 -20.75 -17.62
C VAL A 29 -5.47 -21.62 -18.07
N ASN A 30 -5.41 -22.13 -19.31
CA ASN A 30 -6.50 -22.93 -19.87
C ASN A 30 -6.72 -24.20 -19.03
N GLY A 31 -7.94 -24.40 -18.54
CA GLY A 31 -8.30 -25.53 -17.66
C GLY A 31 -7.97 -25.34 -16.18
N ALA A 32 -7.49 -24.17 -15.75
CA ALA A 32 -7.26 -23.83 -14.34
C ALA A 32 -7.99 -22.54 -13.95
N PRO A 33 -8.26 -22.30 -12.65
CA PRO A 33 -8.85 -21.03 -12.21
C PRO A 33 -7.91 -19.86 -12.50
N ASP A 34 -8.50 -18.73 -12.87
CA ASP A 34 -7.78 -17.48 -13.08
C ASP A 34 -6.96 -17.10 -11.85
N SER A 35 -5.70 -16.73 -12.05
CA SER A 35 -4.81 -16.28 -10.98
C SER A 35 -4.61 -14.77 -11.07
N TRP A 36 -4.73 -14.10 -9.93
CA TRP A 36 -4.60 -12.67 -9.78
C TRP A 36 -3.43 -12.31 -8.86
N ARG A 37 -2.86 -11.12 -9.06
CA ARG A 37 -1.93 -10.49 -8.12
C ARG A 37 -2.09 -8.99 -8.13
N THR A 38 -1.67 -8.33 -7.06
CA THR A 38 -1.64 -6.87 -6.97
C THR A 38 -0.25 -6.36 -7.28
N GLY A 39 -0.15 -5.45 -8.25
CA GLY A 39 1.03 -4.63 -8.49
C GLY A 39 0.88 -3.26 -7.83
N ALA A 40 1.98 -2.70 -7.32
CA ALA A 40 2.01 -1.32 -6.87
C ALA A 40 3.37 -0.67 -7.15
N ARG A 41 3.35 0.64 -7.40
CA ARG A 41 4.54 1.46 -7.64
C ARG A 41 4.29 2.88 -7.17
N CYS A 42 5.32 3.49 -6.59
CA CYS A 42 5.31 4.90 -6.20
C CYS A 42 6.33 5.68 -7.03
N SER A 43 5.95 6.83 -7.56
CA SER A 43 6.88 7.82 -8.13
C SER A 43 7.42 8.77 -7.08
N ALA A 44 6.67 9.00 -5.99
CA ALA A 44 7.07 9.80 -4.84
C ALA A 44 6.47 9.24 -3.54
N LEU A 45 7.19 9.41 -2.42
CA LEU A 45 6.73 9.12 -1.06
C LEU A 45 7.14 10.29 -0.16
N ASN A 46 6.26 10.67 0.77
CA ASN A 46 6.55 11.69 1.77
C ASN A 46 7.54 11.13 2.81
N GLY A 47 8.53 11.92 3.24
CA GLY A 47 9.41 11.65 4.40
C GLY A 47 9.61 10.17 4.80
N ASP A 48 9.33 9.87 6.07
CA ASP A 48 9.39 8.51 6.63
C ASP A 48 8.15 7.67 6.31
N THR A 49 7.64 7.74 5.07
CA THR A 49 6.52 6.91 4.61
C THR A 49 7.02 5.64 3.91
N LYS A 50 6.35 4.53 4.19
CA LYS A 50 6.33 3.31 3.38
C LYS A 50 4.93 3.10 2.80
N ALA A 51 4.87 2.48 1.64
CA ALA A 51 3.63 2.17 0.94
C ALA A 51 3.44 0.66 0.74
N GLN A 52 2.20 0.23 0.59
CA GLN A 52 1.82 -1.14 0.27
C GLN A 52 0.67 -1.13 -0.74
N GLY A 53 0.79 -1.90 -1.81
CA GLY A 53 -0.34 -2.18 -2.69
C GLY A 53 -1.28 -3.15 -2.01
N ASN A 54 -2.57 -2.80 -1.95
CA ASN A 54 -3.61 -3.61 -1.35
C ASN A 54 -4.70 -3.90 -2.39
N GLY A 55 -4.84 -5.18 -2.75
CA GLY A 55 -5.93 -5.68 -3.57
C GLY A 55 -6.85 -6.53 -2.72
N VAL A 56 -8.07 -6.02 -2.48
CA VAL A 56 -9.08 -6.73 -1.68
C VAL A 56 -9.77 -7.76 -2.55
N VAL A 57 -9.94 -8.96 -2.00
CA VAL A 57 -10.56 -10.09 -2.69
C VAL A 57 -11.71 -10.63 -1.85
N SER A 58 -12.91 -10.67 -2.42
CA SER A 58 -14.08 -11.22 -1.76
C SER A 58 -13.91 -12.72 -1.58
N LEU A 59 -14.18 -13.20 -0.36
CA LEU A 59 -14.19 -14.63 0.01
C LEU A 59 -12.81 -15.33 -0.02
N TYR A 60 -11.73 -14.60 -0.29
CA TYR A 60 -10.35 -15.11 -0.26
C TYR A 60 -9.42 -14.18 0.51
N ALA A 61 -8.14 -14.55 0.61
CA ALA A 61 -7.14 -13.69 1.22
C ALA A 61 -6.76 -12.53 0.28
N ASP A 62 -6.63 -11.33 0.84
CA ASP A 62 -6.22 -10.14 0.10
C ASP A 62 -4.83 -10.29 -0.53
N HIS A 63 -4.68 -9.70 -1.71
CA HIS A 63 -3.44 -9.65 -2.46
C HIS A 63 -2.67 -8.38 -2.08
N ASN A 64 -1.82 -8.52 -1.07
CA ASN A 64 -1.00 -7.44 -0.56
C ASN A 64 0.45 -7.56 -1.05
N THR A 65 1.04 -6.45 -1.49
CA THR A 65 2.50 -6.40 -1.69
C THR A 65 3.21 -6.38 -0.34
N ALA A 66 4.51 -6.66 -0.31
CA ALA A 66 5.32 -6.23 0.84
C ALA A 66 5.27 -4.71 0.97
N TRP A 67 5.42 -4.19 2.20
CA TRP A 67 5.68 -2.77 2.40
C TRP A 67 6.99 -2.38 1.71
N PHE A 68 6.98 -1.24 1.02
CA PHE A 68 8.12 -0.77 0.27
C PHE A 68 8.28 0.74 0.36
N THR A 69 9.51 1.16 0.10
CA THR A 69 9.92 2.56 0.16
C THR A 69 10.67 3.00 -1.10
N GLN A 70 11.01 2.02 -1.95
CA GLN A 70 11.71 2.24 -3.20
C GLN A 70 10.78 2.93 -4.20
N LEU A 71 11.26 4.03 -4.76
CA LEU A 71 10.56 4.77 -5.80
C LEU A 71 10.85 4.14 -7.17
N ASN A 72 9.90 4.26 -8.07
CA ASN A 72 9.98 3.81 -9.46
C ASN A 72 10.21 2.30 -9.66
N VAL A 73 10.06 1.50 -8.61
CA VAL A 73 10.15 0.04 -8.65
C VAL A 73 8.77 -0.56 -8.44
N SER A 74 8.33 -1.41 -9.37
CA SER A 74 7.09 -2.15 -9.22
C SER A 74 7.28 -3.28 -8.20
N LYS A 75 6.38 -3.32 -7.21
CA LYS A 75 6.25 -4.41 -6.24
C LYS A 75 5.00 -5.20 -6.55
N TYR A 76 5.07 -6.50 -6.31
CA TYR A 76 3.98 -7.42 -6.60
C TYR A 76 3.69 -8.28 -5.37
N SER A 77 2.42 -8.61 -5.17
CA SER A 77 2.02 -9.71 -4.31
C SER A 77 2.36 -11.04 -4.98
N SER A 78 2.27 -12.12 -4.22
CA SER A 78 2.18 -13.47 -4.79
C SER A 78 0.93 -13.59 -5.65
N TRP A 79 0.97 -14.51 -6.63
CA TRP A 79 -0.21 -14.95 -7.36
C TRP A 79 -1.14 -15.73 -6.43
N GLY A 80 -2.44 -15.52 -6.57
CA GLY A 80 -3.47 -16.29 -5.87
C GLY A 80 -4.77 -16.35 -6.65
N VAL A 81 -5.73 -17.08 -6.09
CA VAL A 81 -7.08 -17.20 -6.66
C VAL A 81 -8.00 -16.13 -6.09
N GLY A 82 -8.99 -15.73 -6.88
CA GLY A 82 -9.97 -14.72 -6.52
C GLY A 82 -9.72 -13.40 -7.27
N ALA A 83 -10.80 -12.85 -7.84
CA ALA A 83 -10.72 -11.59 -8.57
C ALA A 83 -10.56 -10.43 -7.58
N ILE A 84 -9.70 -9.46 -7.92
CA ILE A 84 -9.50 -8.27 -7.10
C ILE A 84 -10.71 -7.36 -7.28
N ASP A 85 -11.48 -7.15 -6.21
CA ASP A 85 -12.69 -6.33 -6.22
C ASP A 85 -12.39 -4.84 -6.04
N SER A 86 -11.34 -4.53 -5.27
CA SER A 86 -10.92 -3.15 -5.07
C SER A 86 -9.40 -3.05 -4.87
N LEU A 87 -8.86 -1.89 -5.24
CA LEU A 87 -7.43 -1.60 -5.20
C LEU A 87 -7.20 -0.30 -4.45
N SER A 88 -6.20 -0.31 -3.59
CA SER A 88 -5.77 0.85 -2.83
C SER A 88 -4.27 0.80 -2.59
N VAL A 89 -3.70 1.94 -2.20
CA VAL A 89 -2.35 2.03 -1.66
C VAL A 89 -2.47 2.43 -0.20
N ASN A 90 -1.98 1.57 0.68
CA ASN A 90 -1.88 1.86 2.10
C ASN A 90 -0.55 2.57 2.39
N TYR A 91 -0.56 3.50 3.34
CA TYR A 91 0.63 4.23 3.78
C TYR A 91 0.84 4.04 5.29
N ALA A 92 2.10 3.94 5.71
CA ALA A 92 2.50 3.83 7.11
C ALA A 92 3.85 4.51 7.33
N PHE A 93 4.17 4.83 8.59
CA PHE A 93 5.53 5.25 8.95
C PHE A 93 6.51 4.08 8.78
N ARG A 94 7.74 4.39 8.36
CA ARG A 94 8.81 3.40 8.17
C ARG A 94 9.10 2.62 9.44
#